data_AF-A0AAE0H8H0-F1
#
_entry.id   AF-A0AAE0H8H0-F1
#
_cell.length_a   1.000
_cell.length_b   1.000
_cell.length_c   1.000
_cell.angle_alpha   90.00
_cell.angle_beta   90.00
_cell.angle_gamma   90.00
#
_symmetry.space_group_name_H-M   'P 1'
#
loop_
_entity.id
_entity.type
_entity.pdbx_description
1 polymer ?
#
loop_
_entity_poly.entity_id
_entity_poly.type
_entity_poly.pdbx_seq_one_letter_code
_entity_poly.pdbx_strand_id
1 'polypeptide(L)'
;MTDWEMVPGRISVGSGADTENIAFSYSYLAEDRPGPVADGVKFQVVEVPGGGSMRWAAVGMGMRLCSVASGTVRVWLSEQDQFAIGPNGMWKVRPGVACTVLNPSPVAAVLHVTTFGEHAV
;
A
#
# COMPACT_ATOMS: atom_id res chain seq x y z
N MET A 1 -17.66 -5.18 -12.56
CA MET A 1 -17.65 -4.36 -11.34
C MET A 1 -19.04 -4.46 -10.75
N THR A 2 -19.15 -4.80 -9.47
CA THR A 2 -20.45 -4.89 -8.77
C THR A 2 -20.87 -3.53 -8.22
N ASP A 3 -22.16 -3.31 -7.95
CA ASP A 3 -22.68 -1.98 -7.58
C ASP A 3 -22.02 -1.41 -6.31
N TRP A 4 -21.71 -2.26 -5.32
CA TRP A 4 -21.03 -1.83 -4.09
C TRP A 4 -19.58 -1.39 -4.32
N GLU A 5 -18.91 -1.91 -5.36
CA GLU A 5 -17.52 -1.55 -5.69
C GLU A 5 -17.40 -0.13 -6.25
N MET A 6 -18.49 0.40 -6.85
CA MET A 6 -18.54 1.75 -7.39
C MET A 6 -18.85 2.77 -6.29
N VAL A 7 -19.91 2.53 -5.50
CA VAL A 7 -20.27 3.34 -4.32
C VAL A 7 -20.96 2.42 -3.31
N PRO A 8 -20.49 2.31 -2.05
CA PRO A 8 -19.48 3.15 -1.40
C PRO A 8 -18.03 2.65 -1.55
N GLY A 9 -17.76 1.62 -2.34
CA GLY A 9 -16.43 1.01 -2.49
C GLY A 9 -16.01 0.12 -1.31
N ARG A 10 -16.94 -0.17 -0.39
CA ARG A 10 -16.73 -1.02 0.77
C ARG A 10 -18.02 -1.69 1.21
N ILE A 11 -17.90 -2.83 1.88
CA ILE A 11 -19.03 -3.50 2.54
C ILE A 11 -18.82 -3.38 4.03
N SER A 12 -19.85 -2.91 4.75
CA SER A 12 -19.84 -2.81 6.21
C SER A 12 -20.87 -3.75 6.83
N VAL A 13 -20.56 -4.33 7.98
CA VAL A 13 -21.47 -5.12 8.83
C VAL A 13 -21.62 -4.44 10.19
N GLY A 14 -22.63 -4.84 10.97
CA GLY A 14 -22.92 -4.24 12.28
C GLY A 14 -23.71 -2.92 12.19
N SER A 15 -23.88 -2.25 13.31
CA SER A 15 -24.67 -1.02 13.40
C SER A 15 -24.14 -0.06 14.47
N GLY A 16 -24.19 1.24 14.18
CA GLY A 16 -23.79 2.27 15.15
C GLY A 16 -22.30 2.22 15.44
N ALA A 17 -21.93 2.00 16.70
CA ALA A 17 -20.53 1.92 17.12
C ALA A 17 -19.84 0.62 16.67
N ASP A 18 -20.61 -0.43 16.37
CA ASP A 18 -20.09 -1.76 15.99
C ASP A 18 -20.00 -1.93 14.46
N THR A 19 -20.03 -0.82 13.70
CA THR A 19 -19.92 -0.89 12.24
C THR A 19 -18.47 -1.18 11.83
N GLU A 20 -18.26 -2.31 11.15
CA GLU A 20 -16.96 -2.77 10.67
C GLU A 20 -16.97 -2.95 9.15
N ASN A 21 -15.91 -2.48 8.47
CA ASN A 21 -15.74 -2.71 7.03
C ASN A 21 -15.08 -4.08 6.79
N ILE A 22 -15.77 -4.96 6.07
CA ILE A 22 -15.32 -6.35 5.82
C ILE A 22 -14.82 -6.59 4.39
N ALA A 23 -15.09 -5.66 3.47
CA ALA A 23 -14.57 -5.71 2.10
C ALA A 23 -14.30 -4.30 1.58
N PHE A 24 -13.31 -4.18 0.70
CA PHE A 24 -12.86 -2.92 0.11
C PHE A 24 -12.62 -3.14 -1.39
N SER A 25 -13.11 -2.22 -2.22
CA SER A 25 -12.90 -2.26 -3.67
C SER A 25 -11.54 -1.68 -4.03
N TYR A 26 -11.06 -1.98 -5.25
CA TYR A 26 -9.87 -1.34 -5.79
C TYR A 26 -10.02 0.20 -5.85
N SER A 27 -11.19 0.71 -6.28
CA SER A 27 -11.44 2.16 -6.37
C SER A 27 -11.29 2.87 -5.02
N TYR A 28 -11.71 2.23 -3.93
CA TYR A 28 -11.52 2.73 -2.57
C TYR A 28 -10.04 2.63 -2.12
N LEU A 29 -9.37 1.52 -2.43
CA LEU A 29 -7.99 1.28 -1.99
C LEU A 29 -6.93 2.02 -2.82
N ALA A 30 -7.26 2.45 -4.03
CA ALA A 30 -6.39 3.20 -4.93
C ALA A 30 -6.46 4.72 -4.75
N GLU A 31 -7.25 5.21 -3.77
CA GLU A 31 -7.25 6.63 -3.42
C GLU A 31 -5.87 7.10 -2.95
N ASP A 32 -5.60 8.41 -3.08
CA ASP A 32 -4.30 9.03 -2.75
C ASP A 32 -3.85 8.83 -1.29
N ARG A 33 -4.78 8.48 -0.40
CA ARG A 33 -4.50 8.25 1.03
C ARG A 33 -4.78 6.79 1.40
N PRO A 34 -3.89 6.14 2.18
CA PRO A 34 -4.14 4.80 2.67
C PRO A 34 -5.44 4.72 3.48
N GLY A 35 -6.34 3.82 3.08
CA GLY A 35 -7.62 3.60 3.76
C GLY A 35 -7.43 2.75 5.03
N PRO A 36 -8.11 3.05 6.14
CA PRO A 36 -8.10 2.20 7.33
C PRO A 36 -8.80 0.87 7.02
N VAL A 37 -8.15 -0.25 7.39
CA VAL A 37 -8.68 -1.61 7.18
C VAL A 37 -8.79 -2.42 8.47
N ALA A 38 -8.06 -2.02 9.51
CA ALA A 38 -8.18 -2.52 10.88
C ALA A 38 -7.60 -1.48 11.86
N ASP A 39 -7.77 -1.70 13.16
CA ASP A 39 -7.20 -0.83 14.18
C ASP A 39 -5.67 -0.73 14.05
N GLY A 40 -5.19 0.50 13.84
CA GLY A 40 -3.77 0.77 13.62
C GLY A 40 -3.22 0.26 12.27
N VAL A 41 -4.07 -0.23 11.35
CA VAL A 41 -3.63 -0.76 10.05
C VAL A 41 -4.34 -0.04 8.90
N LYS A 42 -3.54 0.44 7.95
CA LYS A 42 -4.02 1.02 6.70
C LYS A 42 -3.53 0.21 5.52
N PHE A 43 -4.31 0.14 4.46
CA PHE A 43 -3.95 -0.51 3.21
C PHE A 43 -4.15 0.44 2.04
N GLN A 44 -3.29 0.35 1.04
CA GLN A 44 -3.37 1.10 -0.20
C GLN A 44 -2.93 0.23 -1.38
N VAL A 45 -3.62 0.35 -2.50
CA VAL A 45 -3.14 -0.11 -3.80
C VAL A 45 -2.45 1.06 -4.48
N VAL A 46 -1.21 0.87 -4.87
CA VAL A 46 -0.39 1.90 -5.49
C VAL A 46 -0.01 1.46 -6.89
N GLU A 47 -0.33 2.30 -7.88
CA GLU A 47 0.17 2.14 -9.24
C GLU A 47 1.41 2.98 -9.45
N VAL A 48 2.50 2.34 -9.87
CA VAL A 48 3.73 3.01 -10.29
C VAL A 48 3.73 3.03 -11.82
N PRO A 49 3.55 4.20 -12.47
CA PRO A 49 3.52 4.30 -13.93
C PRO A 49 4.78 3.72 -14.58
N GLY A 50 4.68 3.29 -15.83
CA GLY A 50 5.83 2.82 -16.59
C GLY A 50 6.90 3.91 -16.72
N GLY A 51 8.17 3.58 -16.45
CA GLY A 51 9.27 4.54 -16.33
C GLY A 51 9.17 5.50 -15.14
N GLY A 52 8.12 5.38 -14.33
CA GLY A 52 7.84 6.25 -13.19
C GLY A 52 8.51 5.80 -11.90
N SER A 53 8.39 6.65 -10.88
CA SER A 53 8.84 6.32 -9.54
C SER A 53 7.88 6.85 -8.49
N MET A 54 7.91 6.22 -7.31
CA MET A 54 7.22 6.68 -6.12
C MET A 54 8.21 6.79 -4.97
N ARG A 55 8.04 7.81 -4.12
CA ARG A 55 8.82 7.99 -2.91
C ARG A 55 7.90 8.08 -1.72
N TRP A 56 8.12 7.19 -0.75
CA TRP A 56 7.56 7.34 0.58
C TRP A 56 8.61 7.96 1.50
N ALA A 57 8.22 9.04 2.19
CA ALA A 57 9.00 9.59 3.28
C ALA A 57 9.11 8.57 4.43
N ALA A 58 10.15 8.74 5.24
CA ALA A 58 10.30 8.06 6.51
C ALA A 58 9.05 8.30 7.36
N VAL A 59 8.41 7.22 7.82
CA VAL A 59 7.39 7.29 8.88
C VAL A 59 8.14 7.34 10.19
N GLY A 60 7.62 8.07 11.17
CA GLY A 60 8.17 8.15 12.53
C GLY A 60 8.36 6.77 13.17
N MET A 61 7.43 6.33 14.03
CA MET A 61 7.55 5.00 14.66
C MET A 61 6.82 3.88 13.90
N GLY A 62 6.07 4.22 12.84
CA GLY A 62 5.32 3.26 12.03
C GLY A 62 6.16 2.48 11.01
N MET A 63 5.61 1.36 10.54
CA MET A 63 6.24 0.46 9.57
C MET A 63 5.38 0.33 8.30
N ARG A 64 6.01 0.04 7.15
CA ARG A 64 5.28 -0.39 5.95
C ARG A 64 5.71 -1.78 5.48
N LEU A 65 4.74 -2.57 5.05
CA LEU A 65 4.95 -3.76 4.24
C LEU A 65 4.47 -3.45 2.83
N CYS A 66 5.34 -3.68 1.85
CA CYS A 66 5.02 -3.47 0.46
C CYS A 66 5.21 -4.79 -0.28
N SER A 67 4.23 -5.18 -1.10
CA SER A 67 4.35 -6.34 -1.98
C SER A 67 3.95 -6.01 -3.40
N VAL A 68 4.50 -6.75 -4.35
CA VAL A 68 4.22 -6.57 -5.78
C VAL A 68 3.04 -7.45 -6.16
N ALA A 69 1.92 -6.83 -6.53
CA ALA A 69 0.78 -7.52 -7.09
C ALA A 69 0.98 -7.79 -8.60
N SER A 70 1.60 -6.85 -9.32
CA SER A 70 1.90 -6.99 -10.75
C SER A 70 3.12 -6.16 -11.15
N GLY A 71 3.85 -6.62 -12.16
CA GLY A 71 5.06 -5.98 -12.68
C GLY A 71 6.34 -6.34 -11.92
N THR A 72 7.43 -5.66 -12.22
CA THR A 72 8.72 -5.80 -11.53
C THR A 72 9.26 -4.40 -11.25
N VAL A 73 9.65 -4.15 -10.01
CA VAL A 73 10.14 -2.84 -9.57
C VAL A 73 11.56 -2.93 -9.02
N ARG A 74 12.27 -1.79 -9.01
CA ARG A 74 13.50 -1.62 -8.25
C ARG A 74 13.21 -0.83 -6.99
N VAL A 75 13.65 -1.36 -5.86
CA VAL A 75 13.42 -0.77 -4.55
C VAL A 75 14.74 -0.21 -4.03
N TRP A 76 14.68 0.99 -3.47
CA TRP A 76 15.76 1.62 -2.74
C TRP A 76 15.27 2.02 -1.35
N LEU A 77 15.86 1.39 -0.33
CA LEU A 77 15.70 1.77 1.07
C LEU A 77 16.93 2.59 1.44
N SER A 78 16.75 3.72 2.14
CA SER A 78 17.88 4.57 2.54
C SER A 78 19.02 3.72 3.13
N GLU A 79 20.25 4.04 2.72
CA GLU A 79 21.50 3.38 3.16
C GLU A 79 21.71 1.93 2.70
N GLN A 80 20.87 1.39 1.80
CA GLN A 80 21.03 0.05 1.24
C GLN A 80 21.16 0.05 -0.28
N ASP A 81 21.76 -1.00 -0.82
CA ASP A 81 21.82 -1.27 -2.25
C ASP A 81 20.42 -1.48 -2.84
N GLN A 82 20.27 -1.12 -4.11
CA GLN A 82 19.02 -1.33 -4.83
C GLN A 82 18.82 -2.81 -5.14
N PHE A 83 17.59 -3.28 -5.01
CA PHE A 83 17.22 -4.64 -5.43
C PHE A 83 15.97 -4.63 -6.32
N ALA A 84 15.92 -5.57 -7.27
CA ALA A 84 14.74 -5.80 -8.10
C ALA A 84 13.83 -6.84 -7.43
N ILE A 85 12.52 -6.63 -7.54
CA ILE A 85 11.52 -7.55 -6.99
C ILE A 85 10.30 -7.63 -7.91
N GLY A 86 9.89 -8.86 -8.18
CA GLY A 86 8.75 -9.18 -9.06
C GLY A 86 7.50 -9.62 -8.29
N PRO A 87 6.47 -10.11 -8.99
CA PRO A 87 5.17 -10.44 -8.40
C PRO A 87 5.30 -11.46 -7.25
N ASN A 88 4.43 -11.30 -6.25
CA ASN A 88 4.42 -12.05 -4.99
C ASN A 88 5.63 -11.81 -4.07
N GLY A 89 6.60 -11.02 -4.50
CA GLY A 89 7.68 -10.53 -3.65
C GLY A 89 7.21 -9.43 -2.70
N MET A 90 7.83 -9.37 -1.53
CA MET A 90 7.55 -8.37 -0.50
C MET A 90 8.84 -7.78 0.06
N TRP A 91 8.80 -6.52 0.46
CA TRP A 91 9.83 -5.90 1.28
C TRP A 91 9.23 -5.09 2.44
N LYS A 92 10.05 -4.86 3.45
CA LYS A 92 9.70 -4.12 4.66
C LYS A 92 10.41 -2.77 4.69
N VAL A 93 9.66 -1.71 4.94
CA VAL A 93 10.20 -0.37 5.22
C VAL A 93 10.13 -0.16 6.73
N ARG A 94 11.30 -0.11 7.37
CA ARG A 94 11.42 0.07 8.83
C ARG A 94 11.02 1.50 9.25
N PRO A 95 10.66 1.71 10.53
CA PRO A 95 10.53 3.04 11.10
C PRO A 95 11.77 3.91 10.81
N GLY A 96 11.57 5.19 10.52
CA GLY A 96 12.63 6.14 10.18
C GLY A 96 13.26 5.96 8.79
N VAL A 97 12.87 4.95 8.01
CA VAL A 97 13.48 4.66 6.70
C VAL A 97 12.62 5.20 5.56
N ALA A 98 13.24 5.97 4.66
CA ALA A 98 12.61 6.38 3.41
C ALA A 98 12.71 5.25 2.37
N CYS A 99 11.69 5.13 1.51
CA CYS A 99 11.65 4.13 0.45
C CYS A 99 11.33 4.78 -0.88
N THR A 100 12.13 4.47 -1.90
CA THR A 100 11.88 4.84 -3.29
C THR A 100 11.67 3.58 -4.10
N VAL A 101 10.64 3.57 -4.93
CA VAL A 101 10.35 2.49 -5.88
C VAL A 101 10.37 3.06 -7.28
N LEU A 102 11.14 2.42 -8.14
CA LEU A 102 11.24 2.74 -9.56
C LEU A 102 10.61 1.60 -10.36
N ASN A 103 9.78 1.94 -11.34
CA ASN A 103 9.30 0.99 -12.33
C ASN A 103 10.06 1.20 -13.65
N PRO A 104 11.03 0.33 -14.00
CA PRO A 104 11.79 0.45 -15.24
C PRO A 104 11.00 -0.04 -16.48
N SER A 105 9.84 -0.68 -16.29
CA SER A 105 9.01 -1.22 -17.36
C SER A 105 8.24 -0.10 -18.10
N PRO A 106 7.89 -0.27 -19.38
CA PRO A 106 6.96 0.65 -20.07
C PRO A 106 5.51 0.53 -19.58
N VAL A 107 5.14 -0.57 -18.91
CA VAL A 107 3.80 -0.77 -18.33
C VAL A 107 3.80 -0.52 -16.83
N ALA A 108 2.64 -0.14 -16.27
CA ALA A 108 2.50 0.12 -14.84
C ALA A 108 2.76 -1.13 -13.99
N ALA A 109 3.30 -0.90 -12.79
CA ALA A 109 3.42 -1.91 -11.74
C ALA A 109 2.41 -1.60 -10.64
N VAL A 110 1.88 -2.65 -10.00
CA VAL A 110 0.88 -2.52 -8.94
C VAL A 110 1.47 -3.05 -7.64
N LEU A 111 1.38 -2.24 -6.59
CA LEU A 111 1.87 -2.54 -5.27
C LEU A 111 0.73 -2.56 -4.26
N HIS A 112 0.79 -3.51 -3.33
CA HIS A 112 -0.01 -3.50 -2.12
C HIS A 112 0.84 -2.95 -0.98
N VAL A 113 0.34 -1.91 -0.31
CA VAL A 113 1.07 -1.22 0.76
C VAL A 113 0.24 -1.26 2.04
N THR A 114 0.72 -2.01 3.02
CA THR A 114 0.15 -2.04 4.38
C THR A 114 0.99 -1.13 5.27
N THR A 115 0.37 -0.15 5.91
CA THR A 115 1.00 0.73 6.89
C THR A 115 0.48 0.41 8.28
N PHE A 116 1.40 0.19 9.21
CA PHE A 116 1.11 0.01 10.63
C PHE A 116 1.35 1.35 11.34
N GLY A 117 0.34 1.80 12.09
CA GLY A 117 0.43 2.95 12.98
C GLY A 117 1.36 2.69 14.15
N GLU A 118 1.59 3.72 14.96
CA GLU A 118 2.37 3.57 16.19
C GLU A 118 1.56 2.70 17.17
N HIS A 119 2.13 1.57 17.60
CA HIS A 119 1.61 0.90 18.79
C HIS A 119 1.96 1.78 19.98
N ALA A 120 0.95 2.36 20.64
CA ALA A 120 1.12 2.78 22.02
C ALA A 120 1.43 1.52 22.83
N VAL A 121 2.68 1.41 23.29
CA VAL A 121 3.09 0.40 24.27
C VAL A 121 2.50 0.78 25.63
#